data_AF-A0A8T5AFY2-F1
#
_entry.id   AF-A0A8T5AFY2-F1
#
_cell.length_a   1.000
_cell.length_b   1.000
_cell.length_c   1.000
_cell.angle_alpha   90.00
_cell.angle_beta   90.00
_cell.angle_gamma   90.00
#
_symmetry.space_group_name_H-M   'P 1'
#
loop_
_entity.id
_entity.type
_entity.pdbx_description
1 polymer ?
#
loop_
_entity_poly.entity_id
_entity_poly.type
_entity_poly.pdbx_seq_one_letter_code
_entity_poly.pdbx_strand_id
1 'polypeptide(L)' 'MEGRGIPEVIHDGLTGILVEKGDENDLAHAILKILTNPIFARTIAYNAWKNVEEKYSWSVVAKEIETIYLEVL' A
#
# COMPACT_ATOMS: atom_id res chain seq x y z
N MET A 1 -3.61 -12.08 11.86
CA MET A 1 -3.92 -11.40 10.59
C MET A 1 -3.80 -12.41 9.44
N GLU A 2 -4.90 -13.05 9.03
CA GLU A 2 -4.95 -13.85 7.79
C GLU A 2 -6.11 -13.34 6.94
N GLY A 3 -5.80 -12.41 6.03
CA GLY A 3 -6.74 -11.86 5.07
C GLY A 3 -5.99 -11.43 3.83
N ARG A 4 -6.18 -12.16 2.72
CA ARG A 4 -5.69 -11.75 1.40
C ARG A 4 -6.46 -10.50 0.97
N GLY A 5 -5.78 -9.43 0.60
CA GLY A 5 -6.40 -8.11 0.40
C GLY A 5 -5.51 -6.97 0.86
N ILE A 6 -6.02 -6.09 1.73
CA ILE A 6 -5.32 -4.86 2.17
C ILE A 6 -3.89 -5.14 2.67
N PRO A 7 -3.62 -6.16 3.50
CA PRO A 7 -2.25 -6.47 3.95
C PRO A 7 -1.28 -6.92 2.84
N GLU A 8 -1.77 -7.32 1.67
CA GLU A 8 -0.91 -7.70 0.53
C GLU A 8 -0.44 -6.47 -0.28
N VAL A 9 -1.22 -5.38 -0.23
CA VAL A 9 -0.92 -4.14 -0.96
C VAL A 9 -0.21 -3.13 -0.06
N ILE A 10 -0.58 -3.09 1.22
CA ILE A 10 -0.04 -2.15 2.20
C ILE A 10 1.12 -2.79 2.97
N HIS A 11 2.29 -2.16 2.90
CA HIS A 11 3.45 -2.48 3.70
C HIS A 11 3.46 -1.57 4.93
N ASP A 12 3.17 -2.16 6.10
CA ASP A 12 3.02 -1.42 7.35
C ASP A 12 4.26 -0.55 7.68
N GLY A 13 4.02 0.70 8.06
CA GLY A 13 5.04 1.71 8.34
C GLY A 13 5.78 2.24 7.11
N LEU A 14 5.59 1.66 5.93
CA LEU A 14 6.31 2.01 4.70
C LEU A 14 5.41 2.67 3.67
N THR A 15 4.28 2.06 3.32
CA THR A 15 3.29 2.56 2.34
C THR A 15 1.92 2.80 2.96
N GLY A 16 1.79 2.64 4.27
CA GLY A 16 0.57 2.84 5.05
C GLY A 16 0.76 2.41 6.50
N ILE A 17 -0.33 2.40 7.27
CA ILE A 17 -0.36 1.81 8.62
C ILE A 17 -1.47 0.76 8.62
N LEU A 18 -1.14 -0.47 9.02
CA LEU A 18 -2.13 -1.50 9.29
C LEU A 18 -2.56 -1.39 10.76
N VAL A 19 -3.86 -1.59 10.99
CA VAL A 19 -4.45 -1.56 12.33
C VAL A 19 -5.23 -2.85 12.57
N GLU A 20 -5.30 -3.29 13.82
CA GLU A 20 -6.08 -4.48 14.19
C GLU A 20 -7.58 -4.22 14.03
N LYS A 21 -8.29 -5.19 13.47
CA LYS A 21 -9.70 -5.00 13.11
C LYS A 21 -10.55 -4.89 14.37
N GLY A 22 -11.26 -3.77 14.50
CA GLY A 22 -12.15 -3.51 15.63
C GLY A 22 -11.44 -2.93 16.85
N ASP A 23 -10.13 -2.69 16.78
CA ASP A 23 -9.40 -1.96 17.81
C ASP A 23 -9.46 -0.45 17.53
N GLU A 24 -10.36 0.23 18.22
CA GLU A 24 -10.52 1.68 18.14
C GLU A 24 -9.32 2.45 18.67
N ASN A 25 -8.60 1.90 19.65
CA ASN A 25 -7.42 2.54 20.21
C ASN A 25 -6.29 2.48 19.19
N ASP A 26 -6.05 1.32 18.57
CA ASP A 26 -5.02 1.17 17.55
C ASP A 26 -5.25 2.12 16.36
N LEU A 27 -6.50 2.23 15.90
CA LEU A 27 -6.90 3.21 14.89
C LEU A 27 -6.62 4.66 15.32
N ALA A 28 -6.99 5.03 16.56
CA ALA A 28 -6.73 6.38 17.08
C ALA A 28 -5.23 6.70 17.14
N HIS A 29 -4.39 5.75 17.59
CA HIS A 29 -2.94 5.91 17.62
C HIS A 29 -2.36 6.08 16.22
N ALA A 30 -2.83 5.30 15.23
CA ALA A 30 -2.41 5.41 13.85
C ALA A 30 -2.74 6.79 13.26
N ILE A 31 -3.96 7.29 13.48
CA ILE A 31 -4.38 8.63 13.05
C ILE A 31 -3.50 9.71 13.70
N LEU A 32 -3.30 9.64 15.02
CA LEU A 32 -2.48 10.60 15.75
C LEU A 32 -1.03 10.59 15.25
N LYS A 33 -0.44 9.42 14.97
CA LYS A 33 0.91 9.30 14.41
C LYS A 33 1.06 10.06 13.09
N ILE A 34 0.06 10.02 12.22
CA ILE A 34 0.06 10.78 10.95
C ILE A 34 -0.06 12.28 11.21
N LEU A 35 -0.99 12.69 12.06
CA LEU A 35 -1.27 14.11 12.32
C LEU A 35 -0.11 14.81 13.05
N THR A 36 0.58 14.09 13.94
CA THR A 36 1.64 14.66 14.79
C THR A 36 3.04 14.54 14.20
N ASN A 37 3.24 13.70 13.18
CA ASN A 37 4.54 13.50 12.53
C ASN A 37 4.46 13.78 11.01
N PRO A 38 4.58 15.04 10.58
CA PRO A 38 4.43 15.42 9.18
C PRO A 38 5.54 14.88 8.27
N ILE A 39 6.72 14.58 8.81
CA ILE A 39 7.80 13.95 8.05
C ILE A 39 7.42 12.51 7.73
N PHE A 40 7.02 11.74 8.75
CA PHE A 40 6.54 10.37 8.57
C PHE A 40 5.37 10.31 7.59
N ALA A 41 4.37 11.18 7.75
CA ALA A 41 3.21 11.25 6.87
C ALA A 41 3.60 11.48 5.39
N ARG A 42 4.51 12.43 5.11
CA ARG A 42 5.00 12.68 3.76
C ARG A 42 5.78 11.51 3.18
N THR A 43 6.63 10.89 4.00
CA THR A 43 7.44 9.73 3.58
C THR A 43 6.56 8.57 3.17
N ILE A 44 5.58 8.17 4.00
CA ILE A 44 4.73 7.03 3.67
C ILE A 44 3.80 7.33 2.49
N ALA A 45 3.33 8.57 2.33
CA ALA A 45 2.50 8.97 1.20
C ALA A 45 3.29 8.92 -0.12
N TYR A 46 4.53 9.40 -0.12
CA TYR A 46 5.42 9.29 -1.28
C TYR A 46 5.69 7.82 -1.63
N ASN A 47 6.03 6.99 -0.65
CA ASN A 47 6.27 5.57 -0.86
C ASN A 47 5.03 4.84 -1.38
N ALA A 48 3.85 5.16 -0.85
CA ALA A 48 2.58 4.60 -1.32
C ALA A 48 2.32 4.96 -2.79
N TRP A 49 2.49 6.24 -3.14
CA TRP A 49 2.34 6.70 -4.52
C TRP A 49 3.31 6.01 -5.47
N LYS A 50 4.59 5.94 -5.10
CA LYS A 50 5.62 5.26 -5.88
C LYS A 50 5.28 3.78 -6.09
N ASN A 51 4.82 3.09 -5.06
CA ASN A 51 4.42 1.68 -5.16
C ASN A 51 3.25 1.49 -6.14
N VAL A 52 2.27 2.40 -6.15
CA VAL A 52 1.16 2.37 -7.11
C VAL A 52 1.67 2.56 -8.54
N GLU A 53 2.47 3.60 -8.80
CA GLU A 53 3.01 3.88 -10.13
C GLU A 53 3.83 2.69 -10.67
N GLU A 54 4.67 2.09 -9.83
CA GLU A 54 5.61 1.04 -10.24
C GLU A 54 4.99 -0.35 -10.40
N LYS A 55 3.91 -0.67 -9.67
CA LYS A 55 3.37 -2.05 -9.62
C LYS A 55 1.90 -2.17 -9.96
N TYR A 56 1.11 -1.12 -9.74
CA TYR A 56 -0.35 -1.21 -9.79
C TYR A 56 -0.97 -0.26 -10.81
N SER A 57 -0.16 0.51 -11.54
CA SER A 57 -0.64 1.36 -12.63
C SER A 57 -1.16 0.51 -13.80
N TRP A 58 -2.20 1.00 -14.48
CA TRP A 58 -2.80 0.26 -15.61
C TRP A 58 -1.80 -0.04 -16.72
N SER A 59 -0.82 0.83 -16.94
CA SER A 59 0.26 0.62 -17.91
C SER A 59 1.15 -0.55 -17.53
N VAL A 60 1.50 -0.69 -16.25
CA VAL A 60 2.29 -1.83 -15.75
C VAL A 60 1.50 -3.12 -15.89
N VAL A 61 0.27 -3.15 -15.38
CA VAL A 61 -0.59 -4.35 -15.42
C VAL A 61 -0.87 -4.80 -16.85
N ALA A 62 -1.20 -3.86 -17.75
CA ALA A 62 -1.46 -4.19 -19.15
C ALA A 62 -0.23 -4.80 -19.83
N LYS A 63 0.96 -4.28 -19.54
CA LYS A 63 2.22 -4.78 -20.10
C LYS A 63 2.60 -6.16 -19.57
N GLU A 64 2.36 -6.42 -18.29
CA GLU A 64 2.55 -7.76 -17.71
C GLU A 64 1.64 -8.79 -18.39
N ILE A 65 0.36 -8.45 -18.56
CA ILE A 65 -0.61 -9.32 -19.26
C ILE A 65 -0.22 -9.53 -20.73
N GLU A 66 0.16 -8.47 -21.44
CA GLU A 66 0.64 -8.55 -22.83
C GLU A 66 1.86 -9.48 -22.95
N THR A 67 2.81 -9.38 -22.02
CA THR A 67 4.02 -10.22 -22.00
C THR A 67 3.64 -11.70 -21.87
N ILE A 68 2.71 -12.03 -20.97
CA ILE A 68 2.23 -13.41 -20.79
C ILE A 68 1.59 -13.94 -22.08
N TYR A 69 0.77 -13.14 -22.77
CA TYR A 69 0.18 -13.55 -24.04
C TYR A 69 1.22 -13.80 -25.13
N LEU A 70 2.29 -13.01 -25.18
CA LEU A 70 3.37 -13.18 -26.15
C LEU A 70 4.25 -14.40 -25.86
N GLU A 71 4.38 -14.82 -24.61
CA GLU A 71 5.18 -16.01 -24.23
C GLU A 71 4.55 -17.34 -24.64
N VAL A 72 3.22 -17.36 -24.85
CA VAL A 72 2.45 -18.57 -25.17
C VAL A 72 2.05 -18.68 -26.66
N LEU A 73 2.42 -17.68 -27.47
CA LEU A 73 2.26 -17.66 -28.93
C LEU A 73 3.55 -18.15 -29.61
#